data_AF-A0A350UG99-F1
#
_entry.id   AF-A0A350UG99-F1
#
_cell.length_a   1.000
_cell.length_b   1.000
_cell.length_c   1.000
_cell.angle_alpha   90.00
_cell.angle_beta   90.00
_cell.angle_gamma   90.00
#
_symmetry.space_group_name_H-M   'P 1'
#
loop_
_entity.id
_entity.type
_entity.pdbx_description
1 polymer ?
#
loop_
_entity_poly.entity_id
_entity_poly.type
_entity_poly.pdbx_seq_one_letter_code
_entity_poly.pdbx_strand_id
1 'polypeptide(L)'
;LMISVILSWTVPDSSGTVRFIQLFILMLMGYVGLVVGATKGDMLNLAALGGLFGGEKGGKQSFKILDTSVIIDGRIADIAETGFLDGVLVVPQFVLRELQLVADSADSMKRNRGRRGLDVLQRIQKMVALNVQILEDDFPNVREVDLKLIELAKVYDCKIVTNDFNLNKVAQLHGVHVLNINELANALKPIVLPGELMRVFILKEGKEYNQGVAYLDDGTMVVVDNAKRLISKTIDIAVTSVLQTTAGKMIFGRFDDRVHQVYDKAPADREHHGREKPAASGAQSHS
;
A
#
# COMPACT_ATOMS: atom_id res chain seq x y z
N LEU A 1 -10.43 9.70 48.65
CA LEU A 1 -11.68 10.50 48.78
C LEU A 1 -12.69 9.87 49.74
N MET A 2 -13.07 8.59 49.63
CA MET A 2 -13.99 7.95 50.60
C MET A 2 -13.52 7.99 52.06
N ILE A 3 -12.22 7.79 52.32
CA ILE A 3 -11.65 7.87 53.69
C ILE A 3 -11.79 9.28 54.29
N SER A 4 -11.72 10.33 53.45
CA SER A 4 -11.89 11.72 53.88
C SER A 4 -13.33 12.01 54.34
N VAL A 5 -14.30 11.47 53.62
CA VAL A 5 -15.74 11.61 53.93
C VAL A 5 -16.11 10.83 55.20
N ILE A 6 -15.52 9.65 55.42
CA ILE A 6 -15.81 8.84 56.62
C ILE A 6 -15.20 9.47 57.89
N LEU A 7 -13.99 10.05 57.79
CA LEU A 7 -13.37 10.74 58.93
C LEU A 7 -14.16 12.00 59.35
N SER A 8 -14.72 12.76 58.40
CA SER A 8 -15.49 13.97 58.73
C SER A 8 -16.83 13.66 59.39
N TRP A 9 -17.38 12.46 59.20
CA TRP A 9 -18.60 12.00 59.87
C TRP A 9 -18.35 11.43 61.27
N THR A 10 -17.14 10.96 61.58
CA THR A 10 -16.86 10.21 62.82
C THR A 10 -16.32 11.08 63.97
N VAL A 11 -15.73 12.25 63.68
CA VAL A 11 -15.14 13.13 64.72
C VAL A 11 -15.61 14.58 64.53
N PRO A 12 -16.69 15.01 65.20
CA PRO A 12 -17.29 16.33 64.97
C PRO A 12 -16.50 17.52 65.53
N ASP A 13 -15.60 17.31 66.50
CA ASP A 13 -15.20 18.39 67.43
C ASP A 13 -13.70 18.75 67.48
N SER A 14 -12.92 18.34 66.48
CA SER A 14 -11.51 18.79 66.34
C SER A 14 -11.16 19.05 64.88
N SER A 15 -11.82 20.05 64.31
CA SER A 15 -11.69 20.45 62.90
C SER A 15 -10.26 20.78 62.46
N GLY A 16 -9.36 21.18 63.38
CA GLY A 16 -7.93 21.35 63.11
C GLY A 16 -7.15 20.04 63.00
N THR A 17 -7.28 19.15 63.99
CA THR A 17 -6.54 17.88 64.07
C THR A 17 -6.97 16.92 62.96
N VAL A 18 -8.26 16.86 62.63
CA VAL A 18 -8.78 16.02 61.53
C VAL A 18 -8.20 16.47 60.18
N ARG A 19 -8.14 17.79 59.91
CA ARG A 19 -7.55 18.33 58.68
C ARG A 19 -6.05 18.06 58.59
N PHE A 20 -5.32 18.14 59.70
CA PHE A 20 -3.90 17.82 59.76
C PHE A 20 -3.63 16.34 59.45
N ILE A 21 -4.39 15.43 60.07
CA ILE A 21 -4.30 13.99 59.81
C ILE A 21 -4.65 13.68 58.35
N GLN A 22 -5.67 14.35 57.79
CA GLN A 22 -6.03 14.20 56.38
C GLN A 22 -4.90 14.61 55.44
N LEU A 23 -4.29 15.79 55.65
CA LEU A 23 -3.16 16.26 54.86
C LEU A 23 -1.96 15.30 54.97
N PHE A 24 -1.69 14.82 56.18
CA PHE A 24 -0.62 13.86 56.43
C PHE A 24 -0.85 12.54 55.67
N ILE A 25 -2.06 11.97 55.73
CA ILE A 25 -2.40 10.74 55.00
C ILE A 25 -2.33 10.94 53.48
N LEU A 26 -2.77 12.10 52.97
CA LEU A 26 -2.69 12.42 51.54
C LEU A 26 -1.24 12.51 51.07
N MET A 27 -0.39 13.18 51.84
CA MET A 27 1.04 13.28 51.56
C MET A 27 1.72 11.91 51.65
N LEU A 28 1.36 11.08 52.63
CA LEU A 28 1.87 9.72 52.79
C LEU A 28 1.47 8.82 51.61
N MET A 29 0.20 8.81 51.22
CA MET A 29 -0.26 8.04 50.06
C MET A 29 0.35 8.55 48.75
N GLY A 30 0.52 9.86 48.60
CA GLY A 30 1.22 10.44 47.47
C GLY A 30 2.68 9.99 47.39
N TYR A 31 3.39 10.02 48.53
CA TYR A 31 4.76 9.55 48.62
C TYR A 31 4.89 8.06 48.32
N VAL A 32 4.04 7.22 48.92
CA VAL A 32 4.03 5.77 48.66
C VAL A 32 3.69 5.48 47.20
N GLY A 33 2.71 6.18 46.62
CA GLY A 33 2.36 6.06 45.21
C GLY A 33 3.53 6.44 44.29
N LEU A 34 4.28 7.50 44.61
CA LEU A 34 5.44 7.93 43.84
C LEU A 34 6.59 6.92 43.96
N VAL A 35 6.91 6.44 45.16
CA VAL A 35 7.97 5.46 45.40
C VAL A 35 7.64 4.12 44.72
N VAL A 36 6.40 3.64 44.82
CA VAL A 36 5.96 2.40 44.15
C VAL A 36 5.94 2.60 42.63
N GLY A 37 5.49 3.76 42.14
CA GLY A 37 5.54 4.11 40.72
C GLY A 37 6.97 4.15 40.16
N ALA A 38 7.92 4.71 40.92
CA ALA A 38 9.31 4.79 40.52
C ALA A 38 10.04 3.43 40.58
N THR A 39 9.69 2.57 41.53
CA THR A 39 10.38 1.27 41.74
C THR A 39 9.75 0.11 40.97
N LYS A 40 8.46 0.18 40.63
CA LYS A 40 7.71 -0.87 39.92
C LYS A 40 7.01 -0.38 38.65
N GLY A 41 7.37 0.81 38.15
CA GLY A 41 6.79 1.43 36.96
C GLY A 41 6.86 0.56 35.71
N ASP A 42 7.91 -0.26 35.58
CA ASP A 42 8.07 -1.17 34.43
C ASP A 42 7.02 -2.28 34.37
N MET A 43 6.40 -2.65 35.49
CA MET A 43 5.30 -3.63 35.55
C MET A 43 3.92 -2.99 35.42
N LEU A 44 3.83 -1.66 35.56
CA LEU A 44 2.61 -0.92 35.29
C LEU A 44 2.51 -0.75 33.78
N ASN A 45 1.56 -1.46 33.16
CA ASN A 45 1.23 -1.25 31.76
C ASN A 45 0.58 0.14 31.62
N LEU A 46 1.42 1.18 31.55
CA LEU A 46 1.02 2.57 31.43
C LEU A 46 0.21 2.81 30.14
N ALA A 47 0.32 1.89 29.16
CA ALA A 47 -0.51 1.87 27.97
C ALA A 47 -1.96 1.41 28.24
N ALA A 48 -2.20 0.56 29.25
CA ALA A 48 -3.55 0.19 29.68
C ALA A 48 -4.27 1.31 30.47
N LEU A 49 -3.51 2.25 31.04
CA LEU A 49 -3.99 3.46 31.70
C LEU A 49 -3.93 4.71 30.78
N GLY A 50 -3.59 4.51 29.50
CA GLY A 50 -3.14 5.52 28.53
C GLY A 50 -4.25 6.37 27.89
N GLY A 51 -5.18 6.88 28.68
CA GLY A 51 -6.22 7.82 28.21
C GLY A 51 -6.25 9.18 28.93
N LEU A 52 -5.62 9.31 30.11
CA LEU A 52 -5.79 10.49 30.98
C LEU A 52 -4.51 11.28 31.27
N PHE A 53 -3.32 10.69 31.11
CA PHE A 53 -2.05 11.38 31.32
C PHE A 53 -1.27 11.45 30.02
N GLY A 54 -1.34 12.65 29.44
CA GLY A 54 -0.81 13.03 28.14
C GLY A 54 0.58 12.48 27.84
N GLY A 55 0.61 11.83 26.70
CA GLY A 55 1.77 11.54 25.90
C GLY A 55 1.17 10.97 24.63
N GLU A 56 0.71 11.84 23.73
CA GLU A 56 0.63 11.44 22.34
C GLU A 56 1.98 10.81 22.04
N LYS A 57 2.03 9.48 21.95
CA LYS A 57 3.14 8.82 21.28
C LYS A 57 3.05 9.40 19.89
N GLY A 58 3.83 10.46 19.62
CA GLY A 58 4.04 10.98 18.28
C GLY A 58 4.22 9.74 17.43
N GLY A 59 3.28 9.53 16.50
CA GLY A 59 3.07 8.22 15.88
C GLY A 59 4.42 7.63 15.52
N LYS A 60 4.72 6.39 15.95
CA LYS A 60 5.98 5.71 15.66
C LYS A 60 6.34 6.03 14.21
N GLN A 61 7.35 6.88 14.00
CA GLN A 61 7.76 7.28 12.66
C GLN A 61 8.15 5.98 11.97
N SER A 62 7.35 5.54 11.00
CA SER A 62 7.62 4.26 10.35
C SER A 62 8.78 4.49 9.41
N PHE A 63 9.98 4.07 9.83
CA PHE A 63 11.14 4.10 8.97
C PHE A 63 11.06 2.97 7.95
N LYS A 64 11.45 3.27 6.71
CA LYS A 64 11.49 2.31 5.60
C LYS A 64 12.84 2.43 4.91
N ILE A 65 13.68 1.41 5.05
CA ILE A 65 15.01 1.38 4.44
C ILE A 65 14.89 0.98 2.98
N LEU A 66 15.49 1.76 2.08
CA LEU A 66 15.57 1.43 0.65
C LEU A 66 16.85 0.65 0.34
N ASP A 67 16.68 -0.46 -0.37
CA ASP A 67 17.75 -1.26 -0.95
C ASP A 67 18.17 -0.74 -2.36
N THR A 68 19.41 -1.01 -2.77
CA THR A 68 19.96 -0.72 -4.10
C THR A 68 19.04 -1.27 -5.21
N SER A 69 18.50 -2.48 -5.05
CA SER A 69 17.66 -3.13 -6.06
C SER A 69 16.37 -2.35 -6.37
N VAL A 70 15.76 -1.79 -5.33
CA VAL A 70 14.49 -1.06 -5.45
C VAL A 70 14.69 0.34 -6.03
N ILE A 71 15.81 0.96 -5.69
CA ILE A 71 16.21 2.27 -6.20
C ILE A 71 16.49 2.22 -7.71
N ILE A 72 17.24 1.20 -8.16
CA ILE A 72 17.57 1.03 -9.59
C ILE A 72 16.33 0.75 -10.44
N ASP A 73 15.38 -0.02 -9.92
CA ASP A 73 14.13 -0.35 -10.60
C ASP A 73 13.27 0.91 -10.84
N GLY A 74 13.21 1.80 -9.85
CA GLY A 74 12.62 3.13 -9.97
C GLY A 74 11.11 3.22 -9.73
N ARG A 75 10.36 2.10 -9.75
CA ARG A 75 8.91 2.11 -9.49
C ARG A 75 8.56 2.61 -8.08
N ILE A 76 9.52 2.56 -7.15
CA ILE A 76 9.36 3.11 -5.81
C ILE A 76 9.06 4.62 -5.82
N ALA A 77 9.64 5.38 -6.76
CA ALA A 77 9.35 6.81 -6.88
C ALA A 77 7.89 7.05 -7.30
N ASP A 78 7.40 6.27 -8.27
CA ASP A 78 6.02 6.41 -8.74
C ASP A 78 5.02 6.00 -7.65
N ILE A 79 5.30 4.92 -6.90
CA ILE A 79 4.50 4.50 -5.75
C ILE A 79 4.49 5.58 -4.67
N ALA A 80 5.64 6.22 -4.42
CA ALA A 80 5.74 7.26 -3.42
C ALA A 80 5.00 8.54 -3.83
N GLU A 81 4.98 8.90 -5.12
CA GLU A 81 4.17 10.00 -5.65
C GLU A 81 2.67 9.77 -5.50
N THR A 82 2.20 8.52 -5.61
CA THR A 82 0.77 8.20 -5.40
C THR A 82 0.31 8.32 -3.95
N GLY A 83 1.23 8.50 -3.00
CA GLY A 83 0.91 8.57 -1.56
C GLY A 83 0.67 7.21 -0.90
N PHE A 84 0.92 6.09 -1.60
CA PHE A 84 0.85 4.74 -1.02
C PHE A 84 2.04 4.42 -0.10
N LEU A 85 3.10 5.23 -0.16
CA LEU A 85 4.28 5.09 0.68
C LEU A 85 4.31 6.21 1.72
N ASP A 86 4.19 5.86 2.99
CA ASP A 86 4.15 6.78 4.12
C ASP A 86 5.42 6.70 4.99
N GLY A 87 5.56 7.64 5.92
CA GLY A 87 6.66 7.66 6.90
C GLY A 87 7.98 8.20 6.35
N VAL A 88 9.09 7.81 7.00
CA VAL A 88 10.43 8.30 6.67
C VAL A 88 11.16 7.26 5.82
N LEU A 89 11.56 7.65 4.61
CA LEU A 89 12.40 6.83 3.76
C LEU A 89 13.86 6.99 4.16
N VAL A 90 14.49 5.88 4.47
CA VAL A 90 15.87 5.83 4.91
C VAL A 90 16.73 5.28 3.79
N VAL A 91 17.77 6.01 3.43
CA VAL A 91 18.77 5.56 2.47
C VAL A 91 20.12 5.44 3.18
N PRO A 92 20.61 4.22 3.46
CA PRO A 92 21.88 4.05 4.13
C PRO A 92 23.05 4.52 3.26
N GLN A 93 24.09 5.05 3.88
CA GLN A 93 25.28 5.54 3.17
C GLN A 93 25.96 4.41 2.37
N PHE A 94 25.94 3.17 2.87
CA PHE A 94 26.50 2.03 2.14
C PHE A 94 25.73 1.68 0.86
N VAL A 95 24.41 1.89 0.82
CA VAL A 95 23.57 1.74 -0.39
C VAL A 95 23.93 2.82 -1.42
N LEU A 96 24.12 4.07 -0.98
CA LEU A 96 24.58 5.15 -1.85
C LEU A 96 25.94 4.84 -2.48
N ARG A 97 26.89 4.33 -1.68
CA ARG A 97 28.21 3.91 -2.16
C ARG A 97 28.12 2.77 -3.17
N GLU A 98 27.26 1.78 -2.93
CA GLU A 98 27.04 0.69 -3.88
C GLU A 98 26.46 1.21 -5.20
N LEU A 99 25.46 2.09 -5.17
CA LEU A 99 24.89 2.71 -6.36
C LEU A 99 25.95 3.50 -7.16
N GLN A 100 26.82 4.23 -6.48
CA GLN A 100 27.94 4.95 -7.11
C GLN A 100 28.92 3.98 -7.79
N LEU A 101 29.31 2.89 -7.11
CA LEU A 101 30.18 1.86 -7.69
C LEU A 101 29.55 1.22 -8.93
N VAL A 102 28.24 1.00 -8.92
CA VAL A 102 27.50 0.50 -10.10
C VAL A 102 27.48 1.56 -11.22
N ALA A 103 27.31 2.84 -10.88
CA ALA A 103 27.33 3.96 -11.82
C ALA A 103 28.71 4.21 -12.45
N ASP A 104 29.79 3.85 -11.76
CA ASP A 104 31.17 3.96 -12.25
C ASP A 104 31.71 2.67 -12.89
N SER A 105 30.85 1.67 -13.05
CA SER A 105 31.22 0.39 -13.67
C SER A 105 31.70 0.58 -15.12
N ALA A 106 32.72 -0.19 -15.52
CA ALA A 106 33.17 -0.25 -16.91
C ALA A 106 32.08 -0.78 -17.85
N ASP A 107 31.22 -1.66 -17.35
CA ASP A 107 30.06 -2.20 -18.05
C ASP A 107 29.03 -1.08 -18.29
N SER A 108 28.70 -0.84 -19.56
CA SER A 108 27.77 0.23 -19.96
C SER A 108 26.36 0.03 -19.43
N MET A 109 25.88 -1.21 -19.38
CA MET A 109 24.54 -1.52 -18.88
C MET A 109 24.45 -1.30 -17.37
N LYS A 110 25.45 -1.76 -16.62
CA LYS A 110 25.52 -1.52 -15.17
C LYS A 110 25.62 -0.03 -14.85
N ARG A 111 26.50 0.69 -15.56
CA ARG A 111 26.65 2.14 -15.43
C ARG A 111 25.35 2.90 -15.68
N ASN A 112 24.63 2.57 -16.75
CA ASN A 112 23.34 3.21 -17.05
C ASN A 112 22.30 2.93 -15.96
N ARG A 113 22.28 1.71 -15.40
CA ARG A 113 21.41 1.35 -14.28
C ARG A 113 21.76 2.10 -12.99
N GLY A 114 23.03 2.22 -12.65
CA GLY A 114 23.50 2.96 -11.48
C GLY A 114 23.15 4.45 -11.56
N ARG A 115 23.41 5.09 -12.72
CA ARG A 115 23.02 6.49 -12.96
C ARG A 115 21.52 6.69 -12.83
N ARG A 116 20.71 5.81 -13.43
CA ARG A 116 19.25 5.83 -13.28
C ARG A 116 18.83 5.73 -11.80
N GLY A 117 19.47 4.87 -11.01
CA GLY A 117 19.18 4.76 -9.58
C GLY A 117 19.48 6.06 -8.81
N LEU A 118 20.59 6.74 -9.12
CA LEU A 118 20.91 8.04 -8.54
C LEU A 118 19.89 9.12 -8.94
N ASP A 119 19.44 9.13 -10.21
CA ASP A 119 18.41 10.05 -10.69
C ASP A 119 17.06 9.82 -9.96
N VAL A 120 16.70 8.55 -9.73
CA VAL A 120 15.51 8.16 -8.95
C VAL A 120 15.60 8.67 -7.51
N LEU A 121 16.73 8.49 -6.83
CA LEU A 121 16.93 9.01 -5.48
C LEU A 121 16.81 10.54 -5.44
N GLN A 122 17.38 11.23 -6.42
CA GLN A 122 17.27 12.68 -6.51
C GLN A 122 15.81 13.13 -6.74
N ARG A 123 15.03 12.37 -7.53
CA ARG A 123 13.59 12.61 -7.71
C ARG A 123 12.86 12.45 -6.38
N ILE A 124 13.10 11.36 -5.64
CA ILE A 124 12.45 11.08 -4.35
C ILE A 124 12.80 12.16 -3.31
N GLN A 125 14.06 12.60 -3.22
CA GLN A 125 14.48 13.67 -2.31
C GLN A 125 13.81 15.02 -2.58
N LYS A 126 13.39 15.28 -3.82
CA LYS A 126 12.68 16.53 -4.18
C LYS A 126 11.18 16.47 -3.88
N MET A 127 10.64 15.33 -3.46
CA MET A 127 9.21 15.18 -3.17
C MET A 127 8.89 15.79 -1.81
N VAL A 128 8.09 16.87 -1.80
CA VAL A 128 7.71 17.59 -0.56
C VAL A 128 6.89 16.72 0.41
N ALA A 129 6.15 15.74 -0.12
CA ALA A 129 5.29 14.86 0.68
C ALA A 129 6.05 13.75 1.44
N LEU A 130 7.33 13.53 1.14
CA LEU A 130 8.12 12.44 1.71
C LEU A 130 9.32 12.98 2.47
N ASN A 131 9.55 12.43 3.67
CA ASN A 131 10.77 12.71 4.41
C ASN A 131 11.82 11.65 4.03
N VAL A 132 12.94 12.10 3.44
CA VAL A 132 14.06 11.23 3.09
C VAL A 132 15.23 11.53 4.01
N GLN A 133 15.71 10.52 4.72
CA GLN A 133 16.85 10.60 5.62
C GLN A 133 17.99 9.71 5.12
N ILE A 134 19.21 10.23 5.15
CA ILE A 134 20.42 9.44 4.92
C ILE A 134 20.97 9.02 6.29
N LEU A 135 21.19 7.72 6.48
CA LEU A 135 21.83 7.20 7.70
C LEU A 135 23.28 6.81 7.42
N GLU A 136 24.17 7.26 8.29
CA GLU A 136 25.62 7.02 8.17
C GLU A 136 26.08 5.75 8.90
N ASP A 137 25.21 5.14 9.71
CA ASP A 137 25.53 3.91 10.43
C ASP A 137 25.95 2.79 9.47
N ASP A 138 27.07 2.17 9.80
CA ASP A 138 27.63 1.06 9.08
C ASP A 138 28.00 -0.05 10.07
N PHE A 139 28.04 -1.27 9.57
CA PHE A 139 28.41 -2.47 10.33
C PHE A 139 29.69 -3.04 9.72
N PRO A 140 30.89 -2.57 10.12
CA PRO A 140 32.16 -2.97 9.50
C PRO A 140 32.46 -4.46 9.61
N ASN A 141 31.93 -5.11 10.66
CA ASN A 141 32.08 -6.54 10.90
C ASN A 141 31.23 -7.40 9.96
N VAL A 142 30.27 -6.79 9.25
CA VAL A 142 29.39 -7.46 8.30
C VAL A 142 29.85 -7.09 6.89
N ARG A 143 30.19 -8.09 6.07
CA ARG A 143 30.67 -7.83 4.70
C ARG A 143 29.53 -7.63 3.70
N GLU A 144 28.47 -8.41 3.85
CA GLU A 144 27.35 -8.45 2.91
C GLU A 144 26.42 -7.26 3.13
N VAL A 145 26.08 -6.55 2.06
CA VAL A 145 25.16 -5.39 2.11
C VAL A 145 23.79 -5.81 2.64
N ASP A 146 23.30 -6.97 2.20
CA ASP A 146 22.03 -7.56 2.63
C ASP A 146 21.95 -7.74 4.15
N LEU A 147 23.00 -8.26 4.78
CA LEU A 147 23.06 -8.42 6.23
C LEU A 147 23.17 -7.07 6.93
N LYS A 148 23.86 -6.08 6.36
CA LYS A 148 23.87 -4.71 6.91
C LYS A 148 22.49 -4.09 6.91
N LEU A 149 21.70 -4.29 5.85
CA LEU A 149 20.31 -3.83 5.79
C LEU A 149 19.46 -4.46 6.89
N ILE A 150 19.64 -5.77 7.14
CA ILE A 150 18.92 -6.49 8.21
C ILE A 150 19.32 -6.00 9.59
N GLU A 151 20.61 -5.80 9.86
CA GLU A 151 21.08 -5.28 11.15
C GLU A 151 20.61 -3.83 11.38
N LEU A 152 20.69 -2.97 10.35
CA LEU A 152 20.14 -1.62 10.42
C LEU A 152 18.64 -1.65 10.70
N ALA A 153 17.92 -2.58 10.06
CA ALA A 153 16.48 -2.72 10.25
C ALA A 153 16.08 -3.13 11.66
N LYS A 154 16.88 -3.98 12.31
CA LYS A 154 16.68 -4.37 13.71
C LYS A 154 16.97 -3.22 14.68
N VAL A 155 18.06 -2.49 14.47
CA VAL A 155 18.46 -1.37 15.34
C VAL A 155 17.39 -0.28 15.35
N TYR A 156 16.82 0.02 14.18
CA TYR A 156 15.86 1.11 13.99
C TYR A 156 14.37 0.69 14.00
N ASP A 157 14.05 -0.57 14.31
CA ASP A 157 12.68 -1.14 14.28
C ASP A 157 11.93 -0.78 12.98
N CYS A 158 12.59 -0.99 11.84
CA CYS A 158 12.12 -0.49 10.55
C CYS A 158 11.97 -1.57 9.48
N LYS A 159 11.23 -1.24 8.42
CA LYS A 159 10.92 -2.18 7.34
C LYS A 159 11.93 -2.04 6.21
N ILE A 160 12.30 -3.14 5.57
CA ILE A 160 13.16 -3.12 4.38
C ILE A 160 12.28 -3.08 3.13
N VAL A 161 12.57 -2.17 2.19
CA VAL A 161 11.95 -2.13 0.87
C VAL A 161 12.96 -2.66 -0.14
N THR A 162 12.64 -3.78 -0.78
CA THR A 162 13.53 -4.46 -1.73
C THR A 162 12.76 -5.12 -2.86
N ASN A 163 13.43 -5.35 -3.98
CA ASN A 163 12.92 -6.22 -5.05
C ASN A 163 13.52 -7.62 -5.01
N ASP A 164 14.52 -7.86 -4.14
CA ASP A 164 15.21 -9.14 -4.03
C ASP A 164 14.41 -10.14 -3.19
N PHE A 165 14.13 -11.31 -3.79
CA PHE A 165 13.39 -12.40 -3.16
C PHE A 165 14.22 -13.14 -2.09
N ASN A 166 15.54 -13.22 -2.26
CA ASN A 166 16.44 -13.85 -1.30
C ASN A 166 16.57 -12.98 -0.05
N LEU A 167 16.78 -11.67 -0.22
CA LEU A 167 16.81 -10.73 0.91
C LEU A 167 15.49 -10.78 1.69
N ASN A 168 14.35 -10.88 0.99
CA ASN A 168 13.05 -11.03 1.64
C ASN A 168 13.01 -12.25 2.58
N LYS A 169 13.39 -13.44 2.09
CA LYS A 169 13.41 -14.67 2.89
C LYS A 169 14.34 -14.58 4.09
N VAL A 170 15.56 -14.09 3.87
CA VAL A 170 16.58 -13.99 4.93
C VAL A 170 16.13 -12.99 6.00
N ALA A 171 15.62 -11.82 5.61
CA ALA A 171 15.13 -10.81 6.54
C ALA A 171 13.94 -11.33 7.38
N GLN A 172 13.01 -12.06 6.79
CA GLN A 172 11.89 -12.67 7.52
C GLN A 172 12.35 -13.68 8.59
N LEU A 173 13.38 -14.49 8.29
CA LEU A 173 13.98 -15.41 9.28
C LEU A 173 14.61 -14.66 10.47
N HIS A 174 15.07 -13.44 10.23
CA HIS A 174 15.61 -12.54 11.24
C HIS A 174 14.55 -11.68 11.95
N GLY A 175 13.25 -11.91 11.68
CA GLY A 175 12.16 -11.16 12.28
C GLY A 175 11.99 -9.74 11.74
N VAL A 176 12.61 -9.42 10.61
CA VAL A 176 12.52 -8.10 9.96
C VAL A 176 11.42 -8.12 8.91
N HIS A 177 10.53 -7.13 8.97
CA HIS A 177 9.46 -6.97 7.99
C HIS A 177 9.99 -6.39 6.68
N VAL A 178 9.52 -6.95 5.57
CA VAL A 178 9.94 -6.57 4.22
C VAL A 178 8.73 -6.14 3.40
N LEU A 179 8.92 -5.07 2.62
CA LEU A 179 7.98 -4.57 1.63
C LEU A 179 8.57 -4.83 0.24
N ASN A 180 8.02 -5.82 -0.46
CA ASN A 180 8.50 -6.18 -1.80
C ASN A 180 7.62 -5.56 -2.89
N ILE A 181 8.20 -4.75 -3.79
CA ILE A 181 7.40 -4.08 -4.85
C ILE A 181 6.88 -5.08 -5.87
N ASN A 182 7.59 -6.18 -6.13
CA ASN A 182 7.07 -7.22 -7.03
C ASN A 182 5.86 -7.92 -6.42
N GLU A 183 5.83 -8.13 -5.09
CA GLU A 183 4.65 -8.64 -4.40
C GLU A 183 3.49 -7.65 -4.46
N LEU A 184 3.76 -6.35 -4.25
CA LEU A 184 2.75 -5.29 -4.40
C LEU A 184 2.17 -5.27 -5.82
N ALA A 185 3.02 -5.30 -6.85
CA ALA A 185 2.58 -5.30 -8.24
C ALA A 185 1.72 -6.54 -8.57
N ASN A 186 2.05 -7.71 -8.01
CA ASN A 186 1.24 -8.90 -8.17
C ASN A 186 -0.11 -8.80 -7.43
N ALA A 187 -0.14 -8.15 -6.26
CA ALA A 187 -1.38 -7.92 -5.51
C ALA A 187 -2.32 -6.92 -6.20
N LEU A 188 -1.79 -6.03 -7.02
CA LEU A 188 -2.55 -5.06 -7.83
C LEU A 188 -3.10 -5.65 -9.14
N LYS A 189 -2.79 -6.92 -9.47
CA LYS A 189 -3.34 -7.56 -10.67
C LYS A 189 -4.88 -7.66 -10.55
N PRO A 190 -5.62 -7.32 -11.61
CA PRO A 190 -7.08 -7.40 -11.59
C PRO A 190 -7.56 -8.79 -11.19
N ILE A 191 -8.47 -8.83 -10.20
CA ILE A 191 -9.16 -10.06 -9.82
C ILE A 191 -10.36 -10.20 -10.75
N VAL A 192 -10.26 -11.10 -11.73
CA VAL A 192 -11.42 -11.50 -12.53
C VAL A 192 -12.34 -12.42 -11.72
N LEU A 193 -13.60 -12.04 -11.60
CA LEU A 193 -14.64 -12.86 -10.97
C LEU A 193 -15.54 -13.50 -12.03
N PRO A 194 -16.11 -14.71 -11.76
CA PRO A 194 -17.18 -15.26 -12.59
C PRO A 194 -18.34 -14.26 -12.70
N GLY A 195 -18.82 -14.03 -13.92
CA GLY A 195 -19.89 -13.09 -14.23
C GLY A 195 -19.43 -11.70 -14.68
N GLU A 196 -18.14 -11.36 -14.51
CA GLU A 196 -17.60 -10.09 -15.02
C GLU A 196 -17.36 -10.13 -16.52
N LEU A 197 -17.51 -8.98 -17.18
CA LEU A 197 -17.11 -8.79 -18.56
C LEU A 197 -15.63 -8.41 -18.61
N MET A 198 -14.88 -9.06 -19.50
CA MET A 198 -13.46 -8.73 -19.73
C MET A 198 -13.16 -8.67 -21.22
N ARG A 199 -12.26 -7.78 -21.61
CA ARG A 199 -11.85 -7.61 -23.00
C ARG A 199 -10.61 -8.44 -23.28
N VAL A 200 -10.65 -9.30 -24.30
CA VAL A 200 -9.52 -10.17 -24.66
C VAL A 200 -9.26 -10.20 -26.16
N PHE A 201 -7.99 -10.36 -26.53
CA PHE A 201 -7.58 -10.56 -27.92
C PHE A 201 -7.39 -12.06 -28.19
N ILE A 202 -8.21 -12.61 -29.09
CA ILE A 202 -8.17 -14.04 -29.41
C ILE A 202 -6.98 -14.32 -30.33
N LEU A 203 -6.00 -15.09 -29.85
CA LEU A 203 -4.74 -15.35 -30.56
C LEU A 203 -4.82 -16.58 -31.47
N LYS A 204 -5.46 -17.64 -30.99
CA LYS A 204 -5.51 -18.94 -31.69
C LYS A 204 -6.78 -19.71 -31.38
N GLU A 205 -7.04 -20.76 -32.16
CA GLU A 205 -8.12 -21.72 -31.88
C GLU A 205 -7.80 -22.53 -30.62
N GLY A 206 -8.84 -22.80 -29.82
CA GLY A 206 -8.77 -23.64 -28.64
C GLY A 206 -8.76 -25.14 -28.94
N LYS A 207 -8.70 -25.94 -27.89
CA LYS A 207 -8.67 -27.40 -28.02
C LYS A 207 -10.04 -27.97 -28.37
N GLU A 208 -11.13 -27.39 -27.84
CA GLU A 208 -12.49 -27.83 -28.15
C GLU A 208 -13.12 -27.05 -29.30
N TYR A 209 -14.17 -27.62 -29.86
CA TYR A 209 -14.91 -27.04 -30.97
C TYR A 209 -15.47 -25.66 -30.60
N ASN A 210 -15.29 -24.67 -31.49
CA ASN A 210 -15.68 -23.27 -31.31
C ASN A 210 -14.94 -22.48 -30.20
N GLN A 211 -13.88 -23.02 -29.61
CA GLN A 211 -13.08 -22.26 -28.64
C GLN A 211 -12.02 -21.37 -29.30
N GLY A 212 -11.74 -20.24 -28.66
CA GLY A 212 -10.56 -19.42 -28.87
C GLY A 212 -9.69 -19.39 -27.62
N VAL A 213 -8.40 -19.10 -27.78
CA VAL A 213 -7.46 -18.90 -26.68
C VAL A 213 -6.85 -17.52 -26.78
N ALA A 214 -6.88 -16.80 -25.66
CA ALA A 214 -6.21 -15.54 -25.45
C ALA A 214 -5.22 -15.68 -24.28
N TYR A 215 -4.27 -14.75 -24.20
CA TYR A 215 -3.40 -14.60 -23.04
C TYR A 215 -3.54 -13.17 -22.55
N LEU A 216 -3.62 -13.00 -21.24
CA LEU A 216 -3.47 -11.68 -20.61
C LEU A 216 -2.00 -11.29 -20.60
N ASP A 217 -1.74 -10.01 -20.33
CA ASP A 217 -0.39 -9.45 -20.26
C ASP A 217 0.49 -10.13 -19.19
N ASP A 218 -0.14 -10.73 -18.18
CA ASP A 218 0.55 -11.47 -17.12
C ASP A 218 0.79 -12.96 -17.43
N GLY A 219 0.42 -13.42 -18.62
CA GLY A 219 0.56 -14.80 -19.08
C GLY A 219 -0.61 -15.72 -18.70
N THR A 220 -1.63 -15.23 -18.00
CA THR A 220 -2.84 -16.01 -17.68
C THR A 220 -3.53 -16.45 -18.97
N MET A 221 -3.77 -17.76 -19.10
CA MET A 221 -4.47 -18.31 -20.26
C MET A 221 -5.97 -18.12 -20.12
N VAL A 222 -6.60 -17.52 -21.14
CA VAL A 222 -8.05 -17.32 -21.23
C VAL A 222 -8.60 -18.19 -22.34
N VAL A 223 -9.46 -19.13 -21.99
CA VAL A 223 -10.18 -20.00 -22.94
C VAL A 223 -11.58 -19.44 -23.12
N VAL A 224 -11.94 -19.13 -24.37
CA VAL A 224 -13.20 -18.46 -24.70
C VAL A 224 -14.07 -19.36 -25.57
N ASP A 225 -15.24 -19.71 -25.06
CA ASP A 225 -16.27 -20.42 -25.83
C ASP A 225 -16.92 -19.49 -26.87
N ASN A 226 -17.24 -20.06 -28.03
CA ASN A 226 -17.85 -19.37 -29.17
C ASN A 226 -16.98 -18.28 -29.82
N ALA A 227 -15.66 -18.36 -29.64
CA ALA A 227 -14.69 -17.37 -30.14
C ALA A 227 -13.87 -17.82 -31.36
N LYS A 228 -14.07 -19.04 -31.87
CA LYS A 228 -13.32 -19.55 -33.05
C LYS A 228 -13.43 -18.65 -34.28
N ARG A 229 -14.58 -18.02 -34.51
CA ARG A 229 -14.80 -17.11 -35.66
C ARG A 229 -14.22 -15.70 -35.43
N LEU A 230 -13.71 -15.45 -34.24
CA LEU A 230 -13.24 -14.16 -33.75
C LEU A 230 -11.72 -14.17 -33.49
N ILE A 231 -10.99 -15.13 -34.09
CA ILE A 231 -9.53 -15.18 -34.06
C ILE A 231 -8.97 -13.88 -34.67
N SER A 232 -7.90 -13.38 -34.05
CA SER A 232 -7.25 -12.11 -34.36
C SER A 232 -8.15 -10.88 -34.17
N LYS A 233 -9.17 -10.97 -33.31
CA LYS A 233 -10.02 -9.85 -32.92
C LYS A 233 -10.02 -9.66 -31.41
N THR A 234 -10.25 -8.42 -31.00
CA THR A 234 -10.50 -8.07 -29.60
C THR A 234 -12.00 -8.09 -29.35
N ILE A 235 -12.44 -8.89 -28.39
CA ILE A 235 -13.86 -9.09 -28.06
C ILE A 235 -14.06 -8.98 -26.54
N ASP A 236 -15.26 -8.57 -26.11
CA ASP A 236 -15.63 -8.68 -24.71
C ASP A 236 -16.22 -10.07 -24.45
N ILE A 237 -15.89 -10.65 -23.31
CA ILE A 237 -16.33 -12.00 -22.93
C ILE A 237 -16.87 -11.96 -21.51
N ALA A 238 -17.87 -12.78 -21.22
CA ALA A 238 -18.31 -12.99 -19.85
C ALA A 238 -17.51 -14.13 -19.22
N VAL A 239 -16.85 -13.87 -18.08
CA VAL A 239 -16.10 -14.89 -17.35
C VAL A 239 -17.08 -15.93 -16.80
N THR A 240 -16.89 -17.20 -17.14
CA THR A 240 -17.74 -18.30 -16.65
C THR A 240 -17.13 -18.96 -15.42
N SER A 241 -15.83 -19.18 -15.42
CA SER A 241 -15.12 -19.78 -14.29
C SER A 241 -13.63 -19.44 -14.31
N VAL A 242 -12.98 -19.57 -13.17
CA VAL A 242 -11.54 -19.41 -13.03
C VAL A 242 -10.99 -20.67 -12.38
N LEU A 243 -10.07 -21.35 -13.05
CA LEU A 243 -9.41 -22.54 -12.54
C LEU A 243 -7.95 -22.23 -12.24
N GLN A 244 -7.48 -22.64 -11.06
CA GLN A 244 -6.06 -22.63 -10.74
C GLN A 244 -5.46 -23.98 -11.16
N THR A 245 -4.41 -23.94 -11.99
CA THR A 245 -3.65 -25.13 -12.40
C THR A 245 -2.21 -25.07 -11.89
N THR A 246 -1.47 -26.17 -12.03
CA THR A 246 -0.04 -26.22 -11.68
C THR A 246 0.82 -25.28 -12.53
N ALA A 247 0.38 -24.93 -13.74
CA ALA A 247 1.05 -24.00 -14.65
C ALA A 247 0.64 -22.53 -14.44
N GLY A 248 -0.34 -22.26 -13.58
CA GLY A 248 -0.85 -20.91 -13.31
C GLY A 248 -2.37 -20.82 -13.32
N LYS A 249 -2.88 -19.60 -13.33
CA LYS A 249 -4.31 -19.29 -13.40
C LYS A 249 -4.81 -19.50 -14.83
N MET A 250 -5.98 -20.10 -14.98
CA MET A 250 -6.69 -20.26 -16.24
C MET A 250 -8.09 -19.67 -16.09
N ILE A 251 -8.50 -18.84 -17.04
CA ILE A 251 -9.81 -18.19 -17.05
C ILE A 251 -10.62 -18.81 -18.17
N PHE A 252 -11.86 -19.15 -17.89
CA PHE A 252 -12.84 -19.56 -18.87
C PHE A 252 -13.86 -18.45 -19.04
N GLY A 253 -14.18 -18.13 -20.28
CA GLY A 253 -15.22 -17.17 -20.59
C GLY A 253 -16.03 -17.60 -21.80
N ARG A 254 -17.11 -16.89 -22.04
CA ARG A 254 -18.01 -17.12 -23.17
C ARG A 254 -18.22 -15.83 -23.92
N PHE A 255 -18.11 -15.89 -25.25
CA PHE A 255 -18.58 -14.83 -26.11
C PHE A 255 -20.09 -14.96 -26.34
N ASP A 256 -20.85 -13.96 -25.91
CA ASP A 256 -22.29 -13.85 -26.19
C ASP A 256 -22.56 -12.67 -27.15
N ASP A 257 -22.94 -13.02 -28.37
CA ASP A 257 -23.28 -12.10 -29.46
C ASP A 257 -24.49 -11.21 -29.09
N ARG A 258 -25.38 -11.67 -28.19
CA ARG A 258 -26.59 -10.94 -27.80
C ARG A 258 -26.29 -9.78 -26.88
N VAL A 259 -25.26 -9.90 -26.04
CA VAL A 259 -24.84 -8.85 -25.10
C VAL A 259 -24.14 -7.72 -25.84
N HIS A 260 -23.43 -8.03 -26.92
CA HIS A 260 -22.72 -7.04 -27.75
C HIS A 260 -23.66 -6.19 -28.62
N GLN A 261 -24.77 -6.75 -29.11
CA GLN A 261 -25.76 -5.97 -29.85
C GLN A 261 -26.45 -4.89 -29.00
N VAL A 262 -26.48 -5.03 -27.67
CA VAL A 262 -27.10 -4.04 -26.77
C VAL A 262 -26.18 -2.85 -26.53
N TYR A 263 -24.85 -3.05 -26.47
CA TYR A 263 -23.89 -1.95 -26.31
C TYR A 263 -23.65 -1.16 -27.60
N ASP A 264 -23.71 -1.80 -28.77
CA ASP A 264 -23.59 -1.11 -30.06
C ASP A 264 -24.90 -0.46 -30.55
N LYS A 265 -26.07 -0.80 -29.97
CA LYS A 265 -27.37 -0.19 -30.30
C LYS A 265 -28.05 0.43 -29.07
N ALA A 266 -27.65 1.63 -28.67
CA ALA A 266 -28.57 2.73 -28.31
C ALA A 266 -27.82 3.99 -27.78
N PRO A 267 -28.27 5.23 -28.09
CA PRO A 267 -29.13 5.65 -29.22
C PRO A 267 -28.59 6.87 -29.99
N ALA A 268 -28.50 6.75 -31.31
CA ALA A 268 -28.41 7.89 -32.24
C ALA A 268 -29.79 8.45 -32.63
N ASP A 269 -30.90 7.85 -32.18
CA ASP A 269 -32.26 8.20 -32.61
C ASP A 269 -33.02 9.06 -31.59
N ARG A 270 -32.47 10.23 -31.23
CA ARG A 270 -33.20 11.27 -30.48
C ARG A 270 -33.00 12.69 -30.99
N GLU A 271 -32.73 12.90 -32.28
CA GLU A 271 -32.83 14.25 -32.88
C GLU A 271 -33.37 14.20 -34.31
N HIS A 272 -34.71 14.17 -34.45
CA HIS A 272 -35.48 14.89 -35.49
C HIS A 272 -36.93 14.36 -35.61
N HIS A 273 -37.76 14.65 -34.61
CA HIS A 273 -39.20 14.77 -34.83
C HIS A 273 -39.72 15.90 -33.95
N GLY A 274 -39.91 17.09 -34.54
CA GLY A 274 -40.45 18.23 -33.81
C GLY A 274 -40.16 19.60 -34.41
N ARG A 275 -40.58 19.85 -35.66
CA ARG A 275 -40.95 21.21 -36.10
C ARG A 275 -42.21 21.12 -36.94
N GLU A 276 -43.34 21.14 -36.24
CA GLU A 276 -44.64 21.49 -36.82
C GLU A 276 -44.54 22.90 -37.41
N LYS A 277 -45.00 23.04 -38.67
CA LYS A 277 -45.31 24.34 -39.27
C LYS A 277 -46.69 24.78 -38.78
N PRO A 278 -46.90 26.03 -38.34
CA PRO A 278 -48.24 26.57 -38.26
C PRO A 278 -48.67 27.10 -39.63
N ALA A 279 -49.85 26.66 -40.07
CA ALA A 279 -50.58 27.21 -41.19
C ALA A 279 -51.73 28.09 -40.67
N ALA A 280 -51.79 29.34 -41.14
CA ALA A 280 -52.99 30.19 -41.24
C ALA A 280 -52.64 31.25 -42.31
N SER A 281 -53.23 31.22 -43.53
CA SER A 281 -54.52 31.83 -43.91
C SER A 281 -54.64 33.28 -43.41
N GLY A 282 -54.80 34.34 -44.19
CA GLY A 282 -55.08 34.57 -45.60
C GLY A 282 -55.65 36.00 -45.74
N ALA A 283 -55.25 36.76 -46.76
CA ALA A 283 -55.91 37.97 -47.30
C ALA A 283 -55.08 38.42 -48.54
N GLN A 284 -55.57 38.31 -49.79
CA GLN A 284 -56.33 39.35 -50.53
C GLN A 284 -55.74 40.78 -50.32
N SER A 285 -55.49 41.64 -51.31
CA SER A 285 -55.70 41.70 -52.75
C SER A 285 -55.18 43.09 -53.21
N HIS A 286 -54.94 43.23 -54.51
CA HIS A 286 -54.95 44.47 -55.30
C HIS A 286 -53.69 45.36 -55.41
N SER A 287 -53.33 45.51 -56.70
CA SER A 287 -52.68 46.63 -57.39
C SER A 287 -51.16 46.63 -57.45
#